data_AF-A0AA39HZF4-F1
#
_entry.id   AF-A0AA39HZF4-F1
#
_cell.length_a   1.000
_cell.length_b   1.000
_cell.length_c   1.000
_cell.angle_alpha   90.00
_cell.angle_beta   90.00
_cell.angle_gamma   90.00
#
_symmetry.space_group_name_H-M   'P 1'
#
loop_
_entity.id
_entity.type
_entity.pdbx_description
1 polymer ?
#
loop_
_entity_poly.entity_id
_entity_poly.type
_entity_poly.pdbx_seq_one_letter_code
_entity_poly.pdbx_strand_id
1 'polypeptide(L)'
;MTVEYSVDADTSLLNESMSYTYMDNQTEDVYDDIEHQHPLAAALILGLLDLSGVIVHAYILYRVMFKKVFGRLFGWMWISRELGLVISGLLDGGVRAPSFALYPDIYDTKEGRFLAQVMVVLLIQTLASNLLIASNRCLLIRKPLSFKSVFTPKKTAYMIALVWIVPIVLFASISFLPFCDDFDIDGEVIPLCFLIEILLSFLFAYGAIILTFVIDMYAIWRLRHMSKIRSEVLSNQLSPRSKRKQLNLCYMIILQSLVAVPTSFLEIVYDSIFWNITITLDGKRVRAAIVPAMIRPSSSSSFAKNQFLHQLPVEFEANGKRIRINAIIQDTMPWGSDAGTVVGVHGSPGSHNDFKYIVPFLQSSNIRFVGINFPGYGYTPWHDALNQNNEERLAFVQAVCKSLKLTGNVVFVGHSRGSENALKLGATNKDIASGIVLINPLGIKRHRSARPFFKVGLATFAWNLGFLDWFMAPLLYHIYHCMGLRVPDGSVAGRAIECMYRAKLKDQLPYIEQVNQSQTRSLILFGGKDALIEEAVSRDFVERFAENTEQKCRDNAPI
;
A
#
# COMPACT_ATOMS: atom_id res chain seq x y z
N MET A 1 9.11 -70.94 -16.48
CA MET A 1 8.40 -70.90 -17.77
C MET A 1 7.71 -69.56 -17.86
N THR A 2 8.31 -68.68 -18.66
CA THR A 2 7.76 -67.41 -19.13
C THR A 2 6.57 -67.69 -20.03
N VAL A 3 5.45 -67.04 -19.78
CA VAL A 3 4.37 -66.90 -20.77
C VAL A 3 3.84 -65.47 -20.67
N GLU A 4 4.20 -64.67 -21.67
CA GLU A 4 3.56 -63.43 -22.06
C GLU A 4 2.13 -63.71 -22.52
N TYR A 5 1.21 -62.76 -22.28
CA TYR A 5 0.03 -62.64 -23.12
C TYR A 5 -0.20 -61.19 -23.53
N SER A 6 -0.08 -61.01 -24.84
CA SER A 6 -0.46 -59.85 -25.64
C SER A 6 -1.95 -59.56 -25.54
N VAL A 7 -2.31 -58.28 -25.47
CA VAL A 7 -3.68 -57.80 -25.75
C VAL A 7 -3.57 -56.67 -26.78
N ASP A 8 -3.75 -57.04 -28.04
CA ASP A 8 -4.44 -56.25 -29.06
C ASP A 8 -5.79 -56.95 -29.29
N ALA A 9 -6.87 -56.37 -29.78
CA ALA A 9 -7.37 -55.02 -29.90
C ALA A 9 -8.84 -55.24 -30.26
N ASP A 10 -9.77 -54.40 -29.77
CA ASP A 10 -10.93 -54.08 -30.60
C ASP A 10 -11.51 -52.72 -30.24
N THR A 11 -11.13 -51.78 -31.08
CA THR A 11 -11.64 -50.44 -31.27
C THR A 11 -12.95 -50.47 -32.06
N SER A 12 -14.08 -50.29 -31.39
CA SER A 12 -15.25 -49.63 -31.98
C SER A 12 -16.30 -49.42 -30.89
N LEU A 13 -16.26 -48.28 -30.19
CA LEU A 13 -17.39 -47.66 -29.45
C LEU A 13 -16.93 -46.37 -28.76
N LEU A 14 -16.27 -45.48 -29.51
CA LEU A 14 -16.01 -44.10 -29.09
C LEU A 14 -16.10 -43.23 -30.34
N ASN A 15 -17.31 -42.81 -30.69
CA ASN A 15 -17.56 -41.63 -31.52
C ASN A 15 -19.06 -41.30 -31.51
N GLU A 16 -19.54 -40.81 -30.38
CA GLU A 16 -20.72 -39.94 -30.37
C GLU A 16 -20.36 -38.64 -29.64
N SER A 17 -19.93 -37.68 -30.46
CA SER A 17 -20.21 -36.24 -30.37
C SER A 17 -20.52 -35.67 -28.98
N MET A 18 -19.48 -35.33 -28.23
CA MET A 18 -19.56 -34.29 -27.21
C MET A 18 -19.13 -32.98 -27.87
N SER A 19 -20.11 -32.24 -28.38
CA SER A 19 -19.97 -30.85 -28.83
C SER A 19 -19.49 -30.03 -27.63
N TYR A 20 -18.17 -29.81 -27.53
CA TYR A 20 -17.61 -28.78 -26.68
C TYR A 20 -18.03 -27.44 -27.26
N THR A 21 -19.15 -26.93 -26.77
CA THR A 21 -19.47 -25.52 -26.83
C THR A 21 -18.36 -24.82 -26.04
N TYR A 22 -17.34 -24.34 -26.76
CA TYR A 22 -16.43 -23.32 -26.27
C TYR A 22 -17.33 -22.17 -25.82
N MET A 23 -17.60 -22.08 -24.52
CA MET A 23 -18.07 -20.83 -23.96
C MET A 23 -16.88 -19.88 -24.08
N ASP A 24 -16.96 -19.09 -25.15
CA ASP A 24 -16.21 -17.88 -25.36
C ASP A 24 -16.37 -17.04 -24.10
N ASN A 25 -15.41 -17.19 -23.20
CA ASN A 25 -15.34 -16.47 -21.95
C ASN A 25 -14.77 -15.10 -22.32
N GLN A 26 -15.57 -14.33 -23.05
CA GLN A 26 -15.45 -12.88 -23.19
C GLN A 26 -15.70 -12.27 -21.82
N THR A 27 -14.78 -12.49 -20.88
CA THR A 27 -14.36 -11.37 -20.05
C THR A 27 -13.56 -10.47 -20.97
N GLU A 28 -14.25 -9.73 -21.84
CA GLU A 28 -13.70 -8.48 -22.36
C GLU A 28 -13.21 -7.74 -21.12
N ASP A 29 -11.89 -7.54 -21.03
CA ASP A 29 -11.29 -6.76 -19.97
C ASP A 29 -11.92 -5.37 -20.04
N VAL A 30 -12.92 -5.14 -19.19
CA VAL A 30 -13.61 -3.87 -18.95
C VAL A 30 -12.64 -2.92 -18.26
N TYR A 31 -11.54 -2.60 -18.92
CA TYR A 31 -10.81 -1.36 -18.73
C TYR A 31 -11.33 -0.39 -19.78
N ASP A 32 -12.56 0.05 -19.53
CA ASP A 32 -13.22 1.13 -20.22
C ASP A 32 -12.44 2.43 -19.96
N ASP A 33 -11.43 2.68 -20.79
CA ASP A 33 -10.64 3.89 -20.71
C ASP A 33 -11.52 5.08 -21.08
N ILE A 34 -11.58 6.08 -20.21
CA ILE A 34 -12.35 7.32 -20.41
C ILE A 34 -11.94 8.00 -21.73
N GLU A 35 -10.68 7.83 -22.15
CA GLU A 35 -10.19 8.31 -23.43
C GLU A 35 -10.92 7.67 -24.62
N HIS A 36 -11.15 6.36 -24.58
CA HIS A 36 -11.83 5.62 -25.65
C HIS A 36 -13.35 5.81 -25.61
N GLN A 37 -13.93 5.82 -24.41
CA GLN A 37 -15.38 5.99 -24.25
C GLN A 37 -15.85 7.43 -24.50
N HIS A 38 -15.04 8.40 -24.07
CA HIS A 38 -15.39 9.82 -24.06
C HIS A 38 -14.21 10.68 -24.54
N PRO A 39 -13.72 10.48 -25.78
CA PRO A 39 -12.52 11.14 -26.31
C PRO A 39 -12.62 12.67 -26.28
N LEU A 40 -13.81 13.22 -26.55
CA LEU A 40 -14.05 14.65 -26.47
C LEU A 40 -13.95 15.19 -25.04
N ALA A 41 -14.45 14.45 -24.05
CA ALA A 41 -14.35 14.86 -22.65
C ALA A 41 -12.90 14.80 -22.18
N ALA A 42 -12.16 13.74 -22.52
CA ALA A 42 -10.74 13.62 -22.25
C ALA A 42 -9.94 14.78 -22.87
N ALA A 43 -10.15 15.05 -24.16
CA ALA A 43 -9.54 16.16 -24.88
C ALA A 43 -9.79 17.52 -24.21
N LEU A 44 -11.04 17.81 -23.83
CA LEU A 44 -11.40 19.07 -23.19
C LEU A 44 -10.79 19.20 -21.79
N ILE A 45 -10.82 18.14 -20.99
CA ILE A 45 -10.30 18.16 -19.63
C ILE A 45 -8.78 18.35 -19.65
N LEU A 46 -8.06 17.53 -20.42
CA LEU A 46 -6.61 17.62 -20.55
C LEU A 46 -6.19 18.96 -21.16
N GLY A 47 -6.83 19.38 -22.25
CA GLY A 47 -6.55 20.67 -22.88
C GLY A 47 -6.74 21.85 -21.94
N LEU A 48 -7.81 21.87 -21.13
CA LEU A 48 -8.03 22.92 -20.13
C LEU A 48 -6.98 22.90 -19.01
N LEU A 49 -6.59 21.71 -18.53
CA LEU A 49 -5.57 21.55 -17.50
C LEU A 49 -4.21 22.06 -18.01
N ASP A 50 -3.77 21.61 -19.17
CA ASP A 50 -2.46 21.96 -19.73
C ASP A 50 -2.37 23.43 -20.10
N LEU A 51 -3.41 24.01 -20.73
CA LEU A 51 -3.45 25.44 -21.02
C LEU A 51 -3.46 26.30 -19.76
N SER A 52 -4.15 25.85 -18.69
CA SER A 52 -4.08 26.53 -17.40
C SER A 52 -2.66 26.47 -16.81
N GLY A 53 -1.98 25.32 -16.95
CA GLY A 53 -0.58 25.13 -16.59
C GLY A 53 0.34 26.09 -17.34
N VAL A 54 0.18 26.20 -18.66
CA VAL A 54 0.94 27.14 -19.51
C VAL A 54 0.79 28.58 -19.01
N ILE A 55 -0.42 29.02 -18.68
CA ILE A 55 -0.66 30.38 -18.16
C ILE A 55 0.10 30.60 -16.84
N VAL A 56 0.03 29.65 -15.91
CA VAL A 56 0.71 29.73 -14.61
C VAL A 56 2.23 29.75 -14.81
N HIS A 57 2.78 28.84 -15.61
CA HIS A 57 4.22 28.75 -15.85
C HIS A 57 4.76 29.95 -16.63
N ALA A 58 4.02 30.46 -17.63
CA ALA A 58 4.37 31.68 -18.33
C ALA A 58 4.38 32.90 -17.39
N TYR A 59 3.42 32.99 -16.46
CA TYR A 59 3.41 34.04 -15.43
C TYR A 59 4.64 33.95 -14.51
N ILE A 60 4.97 32.75 -14.03
CA ILE A 60 6.17 32.52 -13.21
C ILE A 60 7.43 32.91 -14.00
N LEU A 61 7.56 32.46 -15.24
CA LEU A 61 8.66 32.79 -16.14
C LEU A 61 8.81 34.31 -16.32
N TYR A 62 7.71 35.01 -16.61
CA TYR A 62 7.67 36.47 -16.67
C TYR A 62 8.18 37.12 -15.38
N ARG A 63 7.71 36.65 -14.22
CA ARG A 63 8.13 37.17 -12.91
C ARG A 63 9.62 36.94 -12.67
N VAL A 64 10.16 35.78 -13.02
CA VAL A 64 11.59 35.48 -12.84
C VAL A 64 12.45 36.35 -13.76
N MET A 65 12.08 36.47 -15.04
CA MET A 65 12.85 37.23 -16.04
C MET A 65 12.84 38.74 -15.78
N PHE A 66 11.65 39.33 -15.62
CA PHE A 66 11.49 40.79 -15.64
C PHE A 66 11.47 41.42 -14.25
N LYS A 67 10.94 40.71 -13.24
CA LYS A 67 10.90 41.21 -11.85
C LYS A 67 12.10 40.78 -11.01
N LYS A 68 13.03 39.99 -11.58
CA LYS A 68 14.29 39.55 -10.94
C LYS A 68 14.07 39.03 -9.52
N VAL A 69 13.01 38.24 -9.34
CA VAL A 69 12.59 37.69 -8.03
C VAL A 69 13.71 36.85 -7.41
N PHE A 70 14.51 36.19 -8.25
CA PHE A 70 15.64 35.37 -7.86
C PHE A 70 16.99 36.01 -8.21
N GLY A 71 18.03 35.62 -7.48
CA GLY A 71 19.41 36.01 -7.81
C GLY A 71 19.82 35.50 -9.20
N ARG A 72 20.72 36.22 -9.88
CA ARG A 72 21.06 36.00 -11.31
C ARG A 72 21.27 34.53 -11.68
N LEU A 73 22.08 33.79 -10.93
CA LEU A 73 22.38 32.38 -11.20
C LEU A 73 21.18 31.46 -10.97
N PHE A 74 20.46 31.67 -9.87
CA PHE A 74 19.29 30.86 -9.51
C PHE A 74 18.12 31.10 -10.47
N GLY A 75 17.94 32.36 -10.90
CA GLY A 75 16.94 32.74 -11.89
C GLY A 75 17.12 32.03 -13.22
N TRP A 76 18.36 31.85 -13.71
CA TRP A 76 18.61 31.12 -14.97
C TRP A 76 18.20 29.64 -14.91
N MET A 77 18.43 28.95 -13.79
CA MET A 77 17.97 27.56 -13.63
C MET A 77 16.44 27.47 -13.60
N TRP A 78 15.78 28.43 -12.95
CA TRP A 78 14.31 28.51 -12.96
C TRP A 78 13.77 28.81 -14.36
N ILE A 79 14.35 29.78 -15.07
CA ILE A 79 13.98 30.09 -16.47
C ILE A 79 14.07 28.85 -17.35
N SER A 80 15.16 28.07 -17.22
CA SER A 80 15.33 26.81 -17.97
C SER A 80 14.21 25.80 -17.69
N ARG A 81 13.83 25.63 -16.42
CA ARG A 81 12.75 24.70 -16.05
C ARG A 81 11.38 25.18 -16.53
N GLU A 82 11.05 26.45 -16.28
CA GLU A 82 9.75 27.01 -16.68
C GLU A 82 9.59 27.01 -18.20
N LEU A 83 10.68 27.22 -18.95
CA LEU A 83 10.65 27.10 -20.41
C LEU A 83 10.30 25.67 -20.85
N GLY A 84 10.88 24.64 -20.23
CA GLY A 84 10.54 23.24 -20.51
C GLY A 84 9.06 22.94 -20.23
N LEU A 85 8.56 23.38 -19.07
CA LEU A 85 7.15 23.20 -18.67
C LEU A 85 6.16 23.92 -19.58
N VAL A 86 6.47 25.16 -20.00
CA VAL A 86 5.63 25.91 -20.94
C VAL A 86 5.60 25.21 -22.30
N ILE A 87 6.75 24.74 -22.81
CA ILE A 87 6.79 24.02 -24.08
C ILE A 87 6.02 22.70 -23.98
N SER A 88 6.18 21.94 -22.89
CA SER A 88 5.41 20.69 -22.66
C SER A 88 3.93 20.97 -22.66
N GLY A 89 3.43 21.89 -21.82
CA GLY A 89 2.01 22.18 -21.74
C GLY A 89 1.41 22.74 -23.04
N LEU A 90 2.21 23.41 -23.88
CA LEU A 90 1.77 23.82 -25.22
C LEU A 90 1.65 22.64 -26.18
N LEU A 91 2.54 21.65 -26.10
CA LEU A 91 2.45 20.42 -26.90
C LEU A 91 1.33 19.51 -26.40
N ASP A 92 1.21 19.33 -25.09
CA ASP A 92 0.17 18.51 -24.47
C ASP A 92 -1.21 19.14 -24.73
N GLY A 93 -1.42 20.39 -24.34
CA GLY A 93 -2.72 21.06 -24.53
C GLY A 93 -3.05 21.42 -25.97
N GLY A 94 -2.04 21.68 -26.81
CA GLY A 94 -2.22 22.14 -28.19
C GLY A 94 -2.21 21.04 -29.24
N VAL A 95 -1.61 19.88 -28.96
CA VAL A 95 -1.46 18.79 -29.93
C VAL A 95 -2.02 17.47 -29.39
N ARG A 96 -1.58 17.02 -28.21
CA ARG A 96 -2.03 15.74 -27.61
C ARG A 96 -3.49 15.76 -27.21
N ALA A 97 -3.93 16.80 -26.50
CA ALA A 97 -5.31 16.87 -26.04
C ALA A 97 -6.31 16.89 -27.21
N PRO A 98 -6.13 17.71 -28.27
CA PRO A 98 -7.00 17.64 -29.45
C PRO A 98 -6.91 16.31 -30.21
N SER A 99 -5.78 15.61 -30.18
CA SER A 99 -5.64 14.37 -30.95
C SER A 99 -6.58 13.28 -30.45
N PHE A 100 -6.88 13.20 -29.14
CA PHE A 100 -7.86 12.24 -28.64
C PHE A 100 -9.23 12.35 -29.31
N ALA A 101 -9.67 13.57 -29.64
CA ALA A 101 -10.96 13.79 -30.28
C ALA A 101 -10.90 13.78 -31.81
N LEU A 102 -9.78 14.21 -32.40
CA LEU A 102 -9.69 14.45 -33.84
C LEU A 102 -8.93 13.36 -34.60
N TYR A 103 -7.92 12.76 -33.97
CA TYR A 103 -6.98 11.82 -34.58
C TYR A 103 -6.47 10.82 -33.52
N PRO A 104 -7.32 9.90 -33.03
CA PRO A 104 -6.92 8.94 -31.99
C PRO A 104 -5.69 8.12 -32.40
N ASP A 105 -5.56 7.80 -33.69
CA ASP A 105 -4.45 7.02 -34.24
C ASP A 105 -3.19 7.86 -34.55
N ILE A 106 -3.12 9.13 -34.13
CA ILE A 106 -1.98 10.00 -34.45
C ILE A 106 -0.66 9.38 -33.97
N TYR A 107 -0.67 8.68 -32.83
CA TYR A 107 0.53 8.09 -32.24
C TYR A 107 1.03 6.85 -32.97
N ASP A 108 0.23 6.27 -33.87
CA ASP A 108 0.67 5.18 -34.75
C ASP A 108 1.49 5.72 -35.93
N THR A 109 1.27 6.98 -36.29
CA THR A 109 2.03 7.68 -37.33
C THR A 109 3.48 7.93 -36.90
N LYS A 110 4.37 8.19 -37.86
CA LYS A 110 5.77 8.54 -37.56
C LYS A 110 5.86 9.89 -36.86
N GLU A 111 4.99 10.81 -37.25
CA GLU A 111 4.89 12.17 -36.74
C GLU A 111 4.42 12.17 -35.29
N GLY A 112 3.41 11.38 -34.94
CA GLY A 112 2.93 11.24 -33.56
C GLY A 112 3.95 10.57 -32.64
N ARG A 113 4.67 9.55 -33.12
CA ARG A 113 5.80 8.97 -32.37
C ARG A 113 6.91 9.98 -32.11
N PHE A 114 7.30 10.76 -33.13
CA PHE A 114 8.28 11.82 -32.96
C PHE A 114 7.82 12.87 -31.94
N LEU A 115 6.53 13.25 -31.98
CA LEU A 115 5.96 14.17 -31.01
C LEU A 115 6.01 13.61 -29.58
N ALA A 116 5.65 12.34 -29.39
CA ALA A 116 5.74 11.66 -28.10
C ALA A 116 7.19 11.64 -27.57
N GLN A 117 8.17 11.37 -28.44
CA GLN A 117 9.59 11.43 -28.07
C GLN A 117 10.00 12.84 -27.60
N VAL A 118 9.52 13.89 -28.28
CA VAL A 118 9.77 15.28 -27.86
C VAL A 118 9.17 15.55 -26.47
N MET A 119 7.96 15.06 -26.20
CA MET A 119 7.32 15.19 -24.88
C MET A 119 8.11 14.47 -23.79
N VAL A 120 8.57 13.24 -24.03
CA VAL A 120 9.42 12.48 -23.10
C VAL A 120 10.72 13.23 -22.82
N VAL A 121 11.37 13.79 -23.85
CA VAL A 121 12.58 14.61 -23.69
C VAL A 121 12.33 15.81 -22.79
N LEU A 122 11.21 16.51 -22.94
CA LEU A 122 10.84 17.68 -22.12
C LEU A 122 10.52 17.30 -20.67
N LEU A 123 9.85 16.18 -20.45
CA LEU A 123 9.61 15.63 -19.12
C LEU A 123 10.93 15.35 -18.41
N ILE A 124 11.83 14.61 -19.06
CA ILE A 124 13.14 14.25 -18.51
C ILE A 124 14.02 15.48 -18.28
N GLN A 125 13.98 16.47 -19.19
CA GLN A 125 14.62 17.77 -19.02
C GLN A 125 14.10 18.52 -17.79
N THR A 126 12.80 18.47 -17.53
CA THR A 126 12.17 19.12 -16.36
C THR A 126 12.61 18.46 -15.07
N LEU A 127 12.64 17.12 -15.01
CA LEU A 127 13.12 16.36 -13.86
C LEU A 127 14.61 16.62 -13.59
N ALA A 128 15.44 16.65 -14.62
CA ALA A 128 16.86 16.99 -14.51
C ALA A 128 17.06 18.45 -14.05
N SER A 129 16.22 19.39 -14.51
CA SER A 129 16.21 20.78 -14.01
C SER A 129 15.86 20.86 -12.53
N ASN A 130 14.88 20.07 -12.07
CA ASN A 130 14.51 19.99 -10.65
C ASN A 130 15.67 19.44 -9.80
N LEU A 131 16.36 18.40 -10.27
CA LEU A 131 17.55 17.86 -9.62
C LEU A 131 18.69 18.89 -9.53
N LEU A 132 18.92 19.66 -10.60
CA LEU A 132 19.91 20.74 -10.61
C LEU A 132 19.56 21.85 -9.61
N ILE A 133 18.29 22.25 -9.53
CA ILE A 133 17.79 23.24 -8.55
C ILE A 133 17.95 22.71 -7.12
N ALA A 134 17.59 21.46 -6.84
CA ALA A 134 17.78 20.82 -5.54
C ALA A 134 19.25 20.79 -5.14
N SER A 135 20.13 20.36 -6.06
CA SER A 135 21.59 20.33 -5.85
C SER A 135 22.17 21.72 -5.56
N ASN A 136 21.70 22.75 -6.28
CA ASN A 136 22.11 24.13 -6.04
C ASN A 136 21.75 24.60 -4.63
N ARG A 137 20.49 24.38 -4.21
CA ARG A 137 20.02 24.77 -2.87
C ARG A 137 20.75 24.02 -1.77
N CYS A 138 20.96 22.72 -1.95
CA CYS A 138 21.69 21.89 -1.01
C CYS A 138 23.13 22.38 -0.82
N LEU A 139 23.84 22.69 -1.91
CA LEU A 139 25.21 23.23 -1.84
C LEU A 139 25.26 24.62 -1.21
N LEU A 140 24.28 25.48 -1.50
CA LEU A 140 24.16 26.81 -0.89
C LEU A 140 24.02 26.70 0.64
N ILE A 141 23.26 25.72 1.13
CA ILE A 141 23.06 25.47 2.56
C ILE A 141 24.29 24.78 3.17
N ARG A 142 24.85 23.76 2.52
CA ARG A 142 25.92 22.92 3.10
C ARG A 142 27.28 23.59 3.14
N LYS A 143 27.68 24.26 2.04
CA LYS A 143 29.03 24.81 1.84
C LYS A 143 28.95 26.19 1.16
N PRO A 144 28.53 27.25 1.87
CA PRO A 144 28.34 28.57 1.29
C PRO A 144 29.61 29.18 0.69
N LEU A 145 30.80 28.83 1.23
CA LEU A 145 32.09 29.30 0.68
C LEU A 145 32.42 28.63 -0.66
N SER A 146 32.23 27.31 -0.75
CA SER A 146 32.44 26.55 -1.99
C SER A 146 31.35 26.79 -3.02
N PHE A 147 30.16 27.25 -2.61
CA PHE A 147 29.05 27.52 -3.52
C PHE A 147 29.48 28.47 -4.67
N LYS A 148 30.24 29.52 -4.36
CA LYS A 148 30.70 30.50 -5.36
C LYS A 148 31.69 29.92 -6.37
N SER A 149 32.44 28.87 -6.02
CA SER A 149 33.39 28.23 -6.94
C SER A 149 32.74 27.16 -7.82
N VAL A 150 31.66 26.52 -7.31
CA VAL A 150 30.88 25.53 -8.04
C VAL A 150 29.90 26.21 -9.01
N PHE A 151 29.08 27.14 -8.53
CA PHE A 151 28.10 27.86 -9.35
C PHE A 151 28.64 29.23 -9.76
N THR A 152 29.47 29.23 -10.80
CA THR A 152 29.85 30.45 -11.53
C THR A 152 28.92 30.61 -12.74
N PRO A 153 28.75 31.82 -13.31
CA PRO A 153 27.89 32.02 -14.47
C PRO A 153 28.18 31.06 -15.64
N LYS A 154 29.48 30.85 -15.94
CA LYS A 154 29.91 29.92 -16.99
C LYS A 154 29.54 28.47 -16.65
N LYS A 155 29.86 28.01 -15.44
CA LYS A 155 29.55 26.64 -14.99
C LYS A 155 28.04 26.39 -14.91
N THR A 156 27.25 27.34 -14.43
CA THR A 156 25.79 27.23 -14.39
C THR A 156 25.20 27.14 -15.79
N ALA A 157 25.71 27.93 -16.75
CA ALA A 157 25.28 27.84 -18.14
C ALA A 157 25.60 26.44 -18.74
N TYR A 158 26.79 25.88 -18.46
CA TYR A 158 27.11 24.51 -18.87
C TYR A 158 26.19 23.46 -18.24
N MET A 159 25.88 23.58 -16.94
CA MET A 159 24.95 22.65 -16.28
C MET A 159 23.55 22.73 -16.88
N ILE A 160 23.06 23.94 -17.18
CA ILE A 160 21.77 24.13 -17.86
C ILE A 160 21.80 23.50 -19.26
N ALA A 161 22.86 23.76 -20.03
CA ALA A 161 23.00 23.17 -21.36
C ALA A 161 23.02 21.63 -21.29
N LEU A 162 23.72 21.04 -20.32
CA LEU A 162 23.74 19.59 -20.12
C LEU A 162 22.36 19.01 -19.79
N VAL A 163 21.56 19.72 -18.97
CA VAL A 163 20.19 19.32 -18.62
C VAL A 163 19.27 19.28 -19.85
N TRP A 164 19.55 20.06 -20.90
CA TRP A 164 18.82 20.01 -22.17
C TRP A 164 19.41 18.98 -23.15
N ILE A 165 20.73 18.96 -23.30
CA ILE A 165 21.40 18.13 -24.31
C ILE A 165 21.34 16.65 -23.94
N VAL A 166 21.53 16.29 -22.67
CA VAL A 166 21.57 14.88 -22.26
C VAL A 166 20.26 14.14 -22.56
N PRO A 167 19.07 14.66 -22.22
CA PRO A 167 17.81 14.02 -22.59
C PRO A 167 17.65 13.89 -24.12
N ILE A 168 17.93 14.97 -24.87
CA ILE A 168 17.85 14.95 -26.34
C ILE A 168 18.75 13.85 -26.92
N VAL A 169 20.02 13.79 -26.51
CA VAL A 169 20.98 12.81 -27.02
C VAL A 169 20.56 11.40 -26.62
N LEU A 170 20.16 11.20 -25.36
CA LEU A 170 19.76 9.90 -24.85
C LEU A 170 18.60 9.32 -25.66
N PHE A 171 17.53 10.09 -25.86
CA PHE A 171 16.33 9.59 -26.54
C PHE A 171 16.45 9.63 -28.07
N ALA A 172 17.07 10.66 -28.65
CA ALA A 172 17.29 10.69 -30.10
C ALA A 172 18.20 9.53 -30.54
N SER A 173 19.18 9.13 -29.73
CA SER A 173 20.08 8.01 -30.07
C SER A 173 19.37 6.67 -30.20
N ILE A 174 18.26 6.47 -29.47
CA ILE A 174 17.48 5.22 -29.52
C ILE A 174 16.85 5.04 -30.91
N SER A 175 16.38 6.14 -31.52
CA SER A 175 15.83 6.15 -32.88
C SER A 175 16.86 5.82 -33.96
N PHE A 176 18.16 5.84 -33.65
CA PHE A 176 19.25 5.49 -34.58
C PHE A 176 19.87 4.11 -34.31
N LEU A 177 19.37 3.35 -33.34
CA LEU A 177 19.90 2.01 -33.07
C LEU A 177 19.49 1.05 -34.21
N PRO A 178 20.46 0.35 -34.85
CA PRO A 178 20.18 -0.52 -35.99
C PRO A 178 19.50 -1.86 -35.60
N PHE A 179 19.20 -2.06 -34.32
CA PHE A 179 18.66 -3.31 -33.76
C PHE A 179 17.27 -3.12 -33.17
N CYS A 180 16.41 -2.33 -33.82
CA CYS A 180 15.00 -2.29 -33.45
C CYS A 180 14.27 -3.45 -34.13
N ASP A 181 14.66 -4.67 -33.78
CA ASP A 181 13.91 -5.86 -34.15
C ASP A 181 12.60 -5.86 -33.36
N ASP A 182 11.54 -6.30 -34.01
CA ASP A 182 10.25 -6.45 -33.38
C ASP A 182 10.24 -7.69 -32.48
N PHE A 183 9.73 -7.54 -31.25
CA PHE A 183 9.50 -8.65 -30.33
C PHE A 183 8.01 -9.02 -30.37
N ASP A 184 7.72 -10.28 -30.66
CA ASP A 184 6.37 -10.84 -30.50
C ASP A 184 6.19 -11.29 -29.05
N ILE A 185 5.27 -10.64 -28.33
CA ILE A 185 4.84 -11.00 -26.99
C ILE A 185 3.34 -11.30 -27.07
N ASP A 186 3.00 -12.59 -27.00
CA ASP A 186 1.61 -13.08 -27.01
C ASP A 186 0.77 -12.63 -28.23
N GLY A 187 1.41 -12.45 -29.40
CA GLY A 187 0.78 -12.04 -30.65
C GLY A 187 0.81 -10.52 -30.90
N GLU A 188 1.29 -9.73 -29.94
CA GLU A 188 1.56 -8.30 -30.11
C GLU A 188 3.02 -8.06 -30.47
N VAL A 189 3.23 -7.33 -31.56
CA VAL A 189 4.54 -7.03 -32.12
C VAL A 189 5.00 -5.68 -31.56
N ILE A 190 5.92 -5.70 -30.60
CA ILE A 190 6.45 -4.49 -29.93
C ILE A 190 7.91 -4.26 -30.34
N PRO A 191 8.28 -3.08 -30.87
CA PRO A 191 9.66 -2.79 -31.24
C PRO A 191 10.59 -2.75 -30.02
N LEU A 192 11.73 -3.47 -30.04
CA LEU A 192 12.68 -3.51 -28.92
C LEU A 192 13.18 -2.11 -28.50
N CYS A 193 13.35 -1.21 -29.46
CA CYS A 193 13.78 0.16 -29.18
C CYS A 193 12.75 0.95 -28.35
N PHE A 194 11.45 0.69 -28.56
CA PHE A 194 10.38 1.29 -27.76
C PHE A 194 10.43 0.81 -26.30
N LEU A 195 10.66 -0.49 -26.08
CA LEU A 195 10.83 -1.03 -24.73
C LEU A 195 12.05 -0.43 -24.02
N ILE A 196 13.19 -0.32 -24.72
CA ILE A 196 14.40 0.31 -24.19
C ILE A 196 14.15 1.77 -23.83
N GLU A 197 13.45 2.51 -24.70
CA GLU A 197 13.06 3.90 -24.46
C GLU A 197 12.22 4.05 -23.19
N ILE A 198 11.21 3.21 -23.01
CA ILE A 198 10.36 3.18 -21.81
C ILE A 198 11.21 2.90 -20.56
N LEU A 199 12.04 1.86 -20.59
CA LEU A 199 12.87 1.47 -19.44
C LEU A 199 13.89 2.57 -19.06
N LEU A 200 14.54 3.17 -20.05
CA LEU A 200 15.47 4.29 -19.83
C LEU A 200 14.74 5.52 -19.28
N SER A 201 13.55 5.83 -19.81
CA SER A 201 12.69 6.91 -19.31
C SER A 201 12.36 6.70 -17.84
N PHE A 202 11.90 5.51 -17.43
CA PHE A 202 11.59 5.25 -16.03
C PHE A 202 12.82 5.27 -15.15
N LEU A 203 13.91 4.62 -15.56
CA LEU A 203 15.13 4.59 -14.77
C LEU A 203 15.63 6.02 -14.51
N PHE A 204 15.64 6.86 -15.54
CA PHE A 204 16.05 8.25 -15.40
C PHE A 204 15.04 9.05 -14.56
N ALA A 205 13.75 8.94 -14.84
CA ALA A 205 12.71 9.70 -14.17
C ALA A 205 12.63 9.38 -12.67
N TYR A 206 12.54 8.09 -12.31
CA TYR A 206 12.57 7.65 -10.91
C TYR A 206 13.90 7.98 -10.25
N GLY A 207 15.03 7.76 -10.94
CA GLY A 207 16.35 8.13 -10.43
C GLY A 207 16.45 9.62 -10.09
N ALA A 208 16.00 10.49 -10.98
CA ALA A 208 16.00 11.94 -10.78
C ALA A 208 15.06 12.37 -9.65
N ILE A 209 13.86 11.79 -9.55
CA ILE A 209 12.90 12.08 -8.49
C ILE A 209 13.43 11.65 -7.12
N ILE A 210 13.91 10.41 -7.00
CA ILE A 210 14.47 9.87 -5.76
C ILE A 210 15.68 10.70 -5.33
N LEU A 211 16.60 10.99 -6.25
CA LEU A 211 17.79 11.78 -5.94
C LEU A 211 17.42 13.22 -5.53
N THR A 212 16.44 13.84 -6.20
CA THR A 212 15.91 15.16 -5.83
C THR A 212 15.34 15.14 -4.42
N PHE A 213 14.52 14.14 -4.10
CA PHE A 213 13.93 13.96 -2.77
C PHE A 213 15.02 13.79 -1.70
N VAL A 214 16.00 12.90 -1.93
CA VAL A 214 17.11 12.67 -1.00
C VAL A 214 17.93 13.94 -0.77
N ILE A 215 18.27 14.67 -1.84
CA ILE A 215 19.03 15.92 -1.75
C ILE A 215 18.26 17.00 -0.99
N ASP A 216 16.96 17.15 -1.26
CA ASP A 216 16.13 18.12 -0.55
C ASP A 216 15.92 17.74 0.93
N MET A 217 15.68 16.46 1.24
CA MET A 217 15.59 15.98 2.63
C MET A 217 16.89 16.21 3.39
N TYR A 218 18.04 15.95 2.75
CA TYR A 218 19.35 16.24 3.31
C TYR A 218 19.55 17.75 3.52
N ALA A 219 19.13 18.59 2.57
CA ALA A 219 19.20 20.04 2.69
C ALA A 219 18.34 20.54 3.88
N ILE A 220 17.12 20.03 4.05
CA ILE A 220 16.23 20.35 5.17
C ILE A 220 16.85 19.92 6.50
N TRP A 221 17.34 18.68 6.59
CA TRP A 221 17.99 18.16 7.79
C TRP A 221 19.19 19.04 8.18
N ARG A 222 20.04 19.38 7.20
CA ARG A 222 21.22 20.21 7.46
C ARG A 222 20.85 21.64 7.87
N LEU A 223 19.80 22.19 7.27
CA LEU A 223 19.29 23.51 7.59
C LEU A 223 18.74 23.58 9.02
N ARG A 224 18.01 22.55 9.47
CA ARG A 224 17.57 22.41 10.86
C ARG A 224 18.75 22.33 11.83
N HIS A 225 19.75 21.51 11.51
CA HIS A 225 20.95 21.38 12.33
C HIS A 225 21.72 22.70 12.46
N MET A 226 21.91 23.42 11.35
CA MET A 226 22.53 24.76 11.40
C MET A 226 21.68 25.78 12.14
N SER A 227 20.34 25.73 12.00
CA SER A 227 19.46 26.63 12.75
C SER A 227 19.62 26.43 14.25
N LYS A 228 19.73 25.17 14.72
CA LYS A 228 19.92 24.85 16.13
C LYS A 228 21.23 25.42 16.69
N ILE A 229 22.36 25.16 16.00
CA ILE A 229 23.66 25.70 16.40
C ILE A 229 23.64 27.23 16.37
N ARG A 230 23.00 27.83 15.36
CA ARG A 230 22.97 29.28 15.20
C ARG A 230 22.04 29.98 16.19
N SER A 231 20.98 29.32 16.66
CA SER A 231 20.16 29.83 17.77
C SER A 231 20.92 29.76 19.10
N GLU A 232 21.79 28.77 19.29
CA GLU A 232 22.60 28.62 20.50
C GLU A 232 23.79 29.60 20.52
N VAL A 233 24.44 29.85 19.38
CA VAL A 233 25.67 30.68 19.30
C VAL A 233 25.42 32.12 18.84
N LEU A 234 24.36 32.39 18.07
CA LEU A 234 24.18 33.63 17.31
C LEU A 234 22.82 34.34 17.53
N SER A 235 22.09 33.99 18.59
CA SER A 235 20.75 34.53 18.89
C SER A 235 20.67 36.07 18.83
N ASN A 236 21.77 36.76 19.15
CA ASN A 236 21.85 38.23 19.21
C ASN A 236 22.41 38.94 17.95
N GLN A 237 22.92 38.25 16.93
CA GLN A 237 23.64 38.92 15.82
C GLN A 237 22.96 38.90 14.45
N LEU A 238 21.87 38.13 14.24
CA LEU A 238 21.16 38.13 12.97
C LEU A 238 19.95 39.06 12.97
N SER A 239 19.91 39.97 12.01
CA SER A 239 18.74 40.83 11.81
C SER A 239 17.47 39.99 11.55
N PRO A 240 16.30 40.40 12.06
CA PRO A 240 15.02 39.71 11.84
C PRO A 240 14.71 39.46 10.36
N ARG A 241 15.15 40.38 9.49
CA ARG A 241 14.99 40.30 8.04
C ARG A 241 15.75 39.11 7.43
N SER A 242 16.95 38.79 7.92
CA SER A 242 17.72 37.64 7.46
C SER A 242 17.08 36.32 7.92
N LYS A 243 16.55 36.27 9.15
CA LYS A 243 15.83 35.10 9.68
C LYS A 243 14.58 34.80 8.83
N ARG A 244 13.78 35.82 8.49
CA ARG A 244 12.59 35.66 7.63
C ARG A 244 12.93 35.16 6.22
N LYS A 245 14.01 35.68 5.60
CA LYS A 245 14.45 35.19 4.28
C LYS A 245 14.86 33.70 4.31
N GLN A 246 15.56 33.27 5.36
CA GLN A 246 15.94 31.86 5.53
C GLN A 246 14.71 30.98 5.74
N LEU A 247 13.76 31.39 6.59
CA LEU A 247 12.50 30.66 6.79
C LEU A 247 11.68 30.55 5.50
N ASN A 248 11.55 31.62 4.72
CA ASN A 248 10.84 31.57 3.44
C ASN A 248 11.53 30.60 2.46
N LEU A 249 12.86 30.53 2.46
CA LEU A 249 13.60 29.54 1.69
C LEU A 249 13.34 28.10 2.19
N CYS A 250 13.26 27.88 3.52
CA CYS A 250 12.88 26.59 4.09
C CYS A 250 11.48 26.17 3.63
N TYR A 251 10.50 27.06 3.74
CA TYR A 251 9.12 26.79 3.35
C TYR A 251 9.02 26.45 1.87
N MET A 252 9.76 27.17 1.02
CA MET A 252 9.82 26.87 -0.41
C MET A 252 10.40 25.48 -0.68
N ILE A 253 11.49 25.08 0.00
CA ILE A 253 12.07 23.74 -0.16
C ILE A 253 11.08 22.66 0.30
N ILE A 254 10.52 22.82 1.50
CA ILE A 254 9.57 21.85 2.06
C ILE A 254 8.33 21.71 1.16
N LEU A 255 7.74 22.82 0.73
CA LEU A 255 6.56 22.79 -0.13
C LEU A 255 6.89 22.15 -1.49
N GLN A 256 8.04 22.45 -2.07
CA GLN A 256 8.47 21.83 -3.32
C GLN A 256 8.70 20.31 -3.14
N SER A 257 9.34 19.86 -2.06
CA SER A 257 9.55 18.43 -1.83
C SER A 257 8.26 17.68 -1.49
N LEU A 258 7.28 18.34 -0.87
CA LEU A 258 5.99 17.72 -0.51
C LEU A 258 4.97 17.73 -1.65
N VAL A 259 5.06 18.68 -2.58
CA VAL A 259 4.12 18.81 -3.69
C VAL A 259 4.75 18.31 -4.99
N ALA A 260 5.89 18.85 -5.41
CA ALA A 260 6.44 18.56 -6.72
C ALA A 260 6.92 17.11 -6.86
N VAL A 261 7.59 16.55 -5.85
CA VAL A 261 8.08 15.15 -5.92
C VAL A 261 6.92 14.16 -5.99
N PRO A 262 5.90 14.21 -5.10
CA PRO A 262 4.74 13.34 -5.23
C PRO A 262 3.93 13.59 -6.49
N THR A 263 3.75 14.84 -6.92
CA THR A 263 3.02 15.13 -8.17
C THR A 263 3.74 14.55 -9.37
N SER A 264 5.05 14.75 -9.53
CA SER A 264 5.81 14.14 -10.62
C SER A 264 5.84 12.61 -10.53
N PHE A 265 5.84 12.04 -9.33
CA PHE A 265 5.73 10.59 -9.17
C PHE A 265 4.34 10.08 -9.58
N LEU A 266 3.27 10.77 -9.19
CA LEU A 266 1.90 10.44 -9.56
C LEU A 266 1.67 10.60 -11.07
N GLU A 267 2.24 11.64 -11.68
CA GLU A 267 2.21 11.89 -13.12
C GLU A 267 2.92 10.76 -13.88
N ILE A 268 4.13 10.37 -13.46
CA ILE A 268 4.82 9.22 -14.07
C ILE A 268 4.05 7.93 -13.85
N VAL A 269 3.53 7.67 -12.65
CA VAL A 269 2.75 6.45 -12.38
C VAL A 269 1.46 6.44 -13.19
N TYR A 270 0.80 7.59 -13.33
CA TYR A 270 -0.36 7.75 -14.20
C TYR A 270 0.03 7.42 -15.63
N ASP A 271 1.06 8.07 -16.18
CA ASP A 271 1.56 7.76 -17.53
C ASP A 271 1.98 6.28 -17.66
N SER A 272 2.64 5.68 -16.67
CA SER A 272 3.02 4.24 -16.67
C SER A 272 1.82 3.31 -16.73
N ILE A 273 0.77 3.63 -15.98
CA ILE A 273 -0.45 2.81 -15.89
C ILE A 273 -1.25 2.93 -17.19
N PHE A 274 -1.33 4.14 -17.77
CA PHE A 274 -2.07 4.41 -19.00
C PHE A 274 -1.32 4.01 -20.27
N TRP A 275 0.02 4.07 -20.30
CA TRP A 275 0.84 3.53 -21.41
C TRP A 275 0.95 1.99 -21.42
N ASN A 276 -0.08 1.28 -20.92
CA ASN A 276 -0.29 -0.16 -21.10
C ASN A 276 0.86 -1.11 -20.69
N ILE A 277 1.73 -0.70 -19.77
CA ILE A 277 2.70 -1.63 -19.16
C ILE A 277 1.98 -2.77 -18.44
N THR A 278 0.74 -2.53 -17.98
CA THR A 278 -0.12 -3.55 -17.37
C THR A 278 -0.52 -4.65 -18.36
N ILE A 279 -0.56 -4.38 -19.67
CA ILE A 279 -0.84 -5.37 -20.71
C ILE A 279 0.44 -6.12 -21.10
N THR A 280 1.58 -5.44 -21.25
CA THR A 280 2.85 -6.11 -21.63
C THR A 280 3.52 -6.87 -20.49
N LEU A 281 3.30 -6.45 -19.24
CA LEU A 281 3.78 -7.12 -18.04
C LEU A 281 2.56 -7.64 -17.26
N ASP A 282 1.85 -8.62 -17.81
CA ASP A 282 0.74 -9.30 -17.13
C ASP A 282 1.12 -9.55 -15.65
N GLY A 283 0.46 -8.78 -14.77
CA GLY A 283 0.76 -8.67 -13.34
C GLY A 283 0.65 -10.00 -12.57
N LYS A 284 0.24 -11.06 -13.25
CA LYS A 284 0.24 -12.44 -12.74
C LYS A 284 1.63 -13.09 -12.72
N ARG A 285 2.54 -12.80 -13.66
CA ARG A 285 3.80 -13.57 -13.82
C ARG A 285 5.02 -12.97 -13.12
N VAL A 286 5.11 -11.64 -12.93
CA VAL A 286 6.22 -11.03 -12.16
C VAL A 286 6.17 -11.48 -10.69
N ARG A 287 4.97 -11.73 -10.13
CA ARG A 287 4.80 -12.37 -8.81
C ARG A 287 5.34 -13.80 -8.76
N ALA A 288 5.29 -14.56 -9.84
CA ALA A 288 5.75 -15.96 -9.86
C ALA A 288 7.29 -16.09 -9.94
N ALA A 289 7.99 -15.12 -10.53
CA ALA A 289 9.44 -15.20 -10.73
C ALA A 289 10.27 -14.59 -9.59
N ILE A 290 9.76 -13.57 -8.89
CA ILE A 290 10.52 -12.84 -7.86
C ILE A 290 10.29 -13.40 -6.43
N VAL A 291 9.10 -13.96 -6.17
CA VAL A 291 8.71 -14.44 -4.83
C VAL A 291 9.46 -15.69 -4.34
N PRO A 292 9.89 -16.66 -5.17
CA PRO A 292 10.57 -17.86 -4.65
C PRO A 292 11.95 -17.61 -4.05
N ALA A 293 12.58 -16.45 -4.31
CA ALA A 293 13.96 -16.18 -3.89
C ALA A 293 14.10 -15.50 -2.51
N MET A 294 13.01 -15.01 -1.89
CA MET A 294 13.09 -14.26 -0.62
C MET A 294 12.46 -14.94 0.59
N ILE A 295 11.82 -16.10 0.46
CA ILE A 295 11.26 -16.83 1.59
C ILE A 295 12.17 -18.02 1.93
N ARG A 296 13.26 -17.74 2.65
CA ARG A 296 13.90 -18.80 3.45
C ARG A 296 13.03 -19.03 4.70
N PRO A 297 12.55 -20.25 4.97
CA PRO A 297 11.96 -20.54 6.27
C PRO A 297 13.03 -20.34 7.33
N SER A 298 12.83 -19.38 8.22
CA SER A 298 13.63 -19.26 9.43
C SER A 298 13.41 -20.50 10.27
N SER A 299 14.49 -21.28 10.36
CA SER A 299 14.80 -22.38 11.28
C SER A 299 13.77 -22.66 12.39
N SER A 300 13.32 -23.91 12.40
CA SER A 300 12.49 -24.64 13.37
C SER A 300 12.97 -24.69 14.84
N SER A 301 13.87 -23.79 15.27
CA SER A 301 14.53 -23.88 16.59
C SER A 301 13.81 -23.15 17.73
N SER A 302 12.71 -22.42 17.50
CA SER A 302 12.02 -21.65 18.55
C SER A 302 10.75 -22.29 19.13
N PHE A 303 10.28 -23.41 18.56
CA PHE A 303 9.02 -24.04 19.01
C PHE A 303 9.09 -24.58 20.45
N ALA A 304 10.29 -24.96 20.92
CA ALA A 304 10.48 -25.60 22.23
C ALA A 304 10.30 -24.69 23.46
N LYS A 305 10.17 -23.36 23.29
CA LYS A 305 10.04 -22.42 24.43
C LYS A 305 8.61 -22.04 24.82
N ASN A 306 7.60 -22.35 24.00
CA ASN A 306 6.21 -21.96 24.27
C ASN A 306 5.38 -23.19 24.64
N GLN A 307 5.12 -23.35 25.93
CA GLN A 307 4.23 -24.39 26.44
C GLN A 307 2.85 -24.29 25.74
N PHE A 308 2.31 -25.44 25.32
CA PHE A 308 0.94 -25.60 24.80
C PHE A 308 0.66 -25.11 23.37
N LEU A 309 1.68 -24.88 22.52
CA LEU A 309 1.44 -24.64 21.09
C LEU A 309 1.36 -25.95 20.31
N HIS A 310 0.30 -26.09 19.51
CA HIS A 310 0.03 -27.28 18.70
C HIS A 310 -0.26 -26.90 17.26
N GLN A 311 0.20 -27.74 16.34
CA GLN A 311 -0.13 -27.63 14.93
C GLN A 311 -1.44 -28.40 14.66
N LEU A 312 -2.41 -27.75 14.03
CA LEU A 312 -3.72 -28.30 13.73
C LEU A 312 -4.03 -28.06 12.24
N PRO A 313 -4.03 -29.11 11.41
CA PRO A 313 -4.48 -29.00 10.02
C PRO A 313 -5.96 -28.61 9.98
N VAL A 314 -6.27 -27.51 9.30
CA VAL A 314 -7.64 -27.05 9.08
C VAL A 314 -7.89 -26.83 7.60
N GLU A 315 -9.11 -27.17 7.18
CA GLU A 315 -9.61 -26.95 5.82
C GLU A 315 -10.94 -26.21 5.89
N PHE A 316 -11.05 -25.13 5.13
CA PHE A 316 -12.23 -24.28 5.11
C PHE A 316 -12.42 -23.65 3.73
N GLU A 317 -13.64 -23.21 3.45
CA GLU A 317 -13.97 -22.48 2.24
C GLU A 317 -14.15 -21.00 2.57
N ALA A 318 -13.57 -20.13 1.75
CA ALA A 318 -13.78 -18.69 1.82
C ALA A 318 -13.56 -18.06 0.44
N ASN A 319 -14.37 -17.07 0.08
CA ASN A 319 -14.37 -16.43 -1.25
C ASN A 319 -14.44 -17.43 -2.43
N GLY A 320 -15.21 -18.52 -2.27
CA GLY A 320 -15.35 -19.56 -3.30
C GLY A 320 -14.08 -20.40 -3.53
N LYS A 321 -13.11 -20.36 -2.61
CA LYS A 321 -11.88 -21.17 -2.67
C LYS A 321 -11.76 -22.04 -1.43
N ARG A 322 -11.36 -23.29 -1.64
CA ARG A 322 -11.01 -24.23 -0.58
C ARG A 322 -9.55 -24.01 -0.17
N ILE A 323 -9.34 -23.74 1.11
CA ILE A 323 -8.05 -23.35 1.69
C ILE A 323 -7.66 -24.36 2.76
N ARG A 324 -6.42 -24.85 2.70
CA ARG A 324 -5.85 -25.77 3.69
C ARG A 324 -4.64 -25.12 4.36
N ILE A 325 -4.69 -24.99 5.69
CA ILE A 325 -3.63 -24.34 6.48
C ILE A 325 -3.32 -25.21 7.69
N ASN A 326 -2.03 -25.33 8.02
CA ASN A 326 -1.62 -25.87 9.31
C ASN A 326 -1.65 -24.75 10.35
N ALA A 327 -2.79 -24.58 11.02
CA ALA A 327 -2.97 -23.59 12.06
C ALA A 327 -2.04 -23.91 13.24
N ILE A 328 -1.46 -22.89 13.86
CA ILE A 328 -0.74 -23.06 15.13
C ILE A 328 -1.57 -22.39 16.21
N ILE A 329 -2.12 -23.20 17.12
CA ILE A 329 -3.00 -22.75 18.20
C ILE A 329 -2.33 -22.97 19.55
N GLN A 330 -2.74 -22.18 20.55
CA GLN A 330 -2.48 -22.52 21.94
C GLN A 330 -3.62 -23.39 22.46
N ASP A 331 -3.33 -24.54 23.05
CA ASP A 331 -4.35 -25.40 23.67
C ASP A 331 -3.84 -25.95 24.99
N THR A 332 -4.38 -25.42 26.08
CA THR A 332 -3.90 -25.71 27.44
C THR A 332 -4.32 -27.07 27.95
N MET A 333 -5.37 -27.68 27.38
CA MET A 333 -5.89 -29.00 27.76
C MET A 333 -6.36 -29.75 26.51
N PRO A 334 -5.46 -30.30 25.67
CA PRO A 334 -5.82 -30.93 24.40
C PRO A 334 -6.79 -32.11 24.51
N TRP A 335 -6.84 -32.77 25.67
CA TRP A 335 -7.76 -33.86 25.98
C TRP A 335 -9.17 -33.39 26.38
N GLY A 336 -9.40 -32.08 26.52
CA GLY A 336 -10.68 -31.51 26.93
C GLY A 336 -10.72 -31.06 28.39
N SER A 337 -11.86 -30.50 28.79
CA SER A 337 -12.17 -30.07 30.15
C SER A 337 -13.67 -30.25 30.41
N ASP A 338 -14.00 -30.79 31.59
CA ASP A 338 -15.39 -30.92 32.05
C ASP A 338 -16.00 -29.58 32.48
N ALA A 339 -15.17 -28.59 32.82
CA ALA A 339 -15.61 -27.27 33.26
C ALA A 339 -16.03 -26.35 32.09
N GLY A 340 -15.57 -26.65 30.86
CA GLY A 340 -15.87 -25.88 29.66
C GLY A 340 -14.61 -25.42 28.92
N THR A 341 -14.81 -24.74 27.79
CA THR A 341 -13.73 -24.26 26.93
C THR A 341 -13.87 -22.77 26.65
N VAL A 342 -12.77 -22.03 26.76
CA VAL A 342 -12.65 -20.64 26.31
C VAL A 342 -11.87 -20.61 25.00
N VAL A 343 -12.45 -20.03 23.95
CA VAL A 343 -11.77 -19.80 22.67
C VAL A 343 -11.40 -18.32 22.55
N GLY A 344 -10.11 -18.01 22.62
CA GLY A 344 -9.56 -16.66 22.56
C GLY A 344 -9.19 -16.23 21.13
N VAL A 345 -9.81 -15.16 20.64
CA VAL A 345 -9.64 -14.61 19.30
C VAL A 345 -9.03 -13.21 19.36
N HIS A 346 -7.79 -13.09 18.89
CA HIS A 346 -6.99 -11.87 19.03
C HIS A 346 -7.36 -10.75 18.03
N GLY A 347 -6.82 -9.56 18.31
CA GLY A 347 -6.99 -8.35 17.49
C GLY A 347 -6.12 -8.29 16.23
N SER A 348 -5.97 -7.09 15.67
CA SER A 348 -5.09 -6.82 14.51
C SER A 348 -4.23 -5.59 14.81
N PRO A 349 -2.90 -5.73 15.01
CA PRO A 349 -2.16 -6.99 15.09
C PRO A 349 -2.43 -7.71 16.41
N GLY A 350 -2.04 -8.98 16.54
CA GLY A 350 -2.19 -9.74 17.79
C GLY A 350 -1.75 -11.19 17.65
N SER A 351 -1.92 -11.96 18.72
CA SER A 351 -1.73 -13.42 18.74
C SER A 351 -2.46 -14.03 19.95
N HIS A 352 -2.38 -15.35 20.14
CA HIS A 352 -2.85 -16.00 21.38
C HIS A 352 -2.29 -15.35 22.67
N ASN A 353 -1.09 -14.74 22.61
CA ASN A 353 -0.46 -14.08 23.76
C ASN A 353 -1.21 -12.83 24.25
N ASP A 354 -2.19 -12.31 23.51
CA ASP A 354 -3.10 -11.27 23.98
C ASP A 354 -3.83 -11.71 25.27
N PHE A 355 -4.01 -13.02 25.47
CA PHE A 355 -4.74 -13.61 26.58
C PHE A 355 -3.85 -14.17 27.69
N LYS A 356 -2.52 -13.99 27.62
CA LYS A 356 -1.56 -14.63 28.55
C LYS A 356 -1.83 -14.36 30.04
N TYR A 357 -2.51 -13.26 30.38
CA TYR A 357 -2.84 -12.91 31.75
C TYR A 357 -4.13 -13.60 32.27
N ILE A 358 -5.04 -14.00 31.38
CA ILE A 358 -6.27 -14.71 31.78
C ILE A 358 -6.06 -16.24 31.81
N VAL A 359 -5.15 -16.75 30.99
CA VAL A 359 -4.89 -18.19 30.84
C VAL A 359 -4.60 -18.90 32.17
N PRO A 360 -3.72 -18.38 33.06
CA PRO A 360 -3.44 -19.05 34.33
C PRO A 360 -4.67 -19.22 35.23
N PHE A 361 -5.56 -18.22 35.25
CA PHE A 361 -6.80 -18.28 36.02
C PHE A 361 -7.75 -19.34 35.46
N LEU A 362 -7.91 -19.39 34.13
CA LEU A 362 -8.71 -20.42 33.47
C LEU A 362 -8.19 -21.83 33.80
N GLN A 363 -6.87 -22.05 33.70
CA GLN A 363 -6.25 -23.32 34.04
C GLN A 363 -6.47 -23.70 35.52
N SER A 364 -6.34 -22.74 36.45
CA SER A 364 -6.58 -22.97 37.88
C SER A 364 -8.04 -23.34 38.20
N SER A 365 -8.97 -22.89 37.36
CA SER A 365 -10.40 -23.23 37.43
C SER A 365 -10.76 -24.47 36.59
N ASN A 366 -9.76 -25.23 36.13
CA ASN A 366 -9.94 -26.39 35.26
C ASN A 366 -10.64 -26.08 33.93
N ILE A 367 -10.59 -24.84 33.43
CA ILE A 367 -11.20 -24.43 32.16
C ILE A 367 -10.15 -24.53 31.04
N ARG A 368 -10.49 -25.21 29.94
CA ARG A 368 -9.62 -25.31 28.76
C ARG A 368 -9.55 -23.97 28.05
N PHE A 369 -8.37 -23.57 27.59
CA PHE A 369 -8.18 -22.39 26.77
C PHE A 369 -7.62 -22.76 25.39
N VAL A 370 -8.28 -22.31 24.34
CA VAL A 370 -7.86 -22.41 22.94
C VAL A 370 -7.57 -21.01 22.40
N GLY A 371 -6.29 -20.66 22.28
CA GLY A 371 -5.83 -19.38 21.74
C GLY A 371 -5.56 -19.47 20.24
N ILE A 372 -6.30 -18.69 19.45
CA ILE A 372 -6.14 -18.65 18.00
C ILE A 372 -4.88 -17.88 17.61
N ASN A 373 -4.18 -18.29 16.56
CA ASN A 373 -3.30 -17.41 15.78
C ASN A 373 -3.79 -17.40 14.33
N PHE A 374 -4.26 -16.25 13.86
CA PHE A 374 -4.71 -16.12 12.47
C PHE A 374 -3.54 -16.30 11.47
N PRO A 375 -3.80 -16.77 10.25
CA PRO A 375 -2.76 -16.84 9.21
C PRO A 375 -2.04 -15.50 9.02
N GLY A 376 -0.71 -15.52 9.04
CA GLY A 376 0.12 -14.30 8.98
C GLY A 376 0.25 -13.53 10.30
N TYR A 377 -0.26 -14.07 11.41
CA TYR A 377 -0.12 -13.56 12.77
C TYR A 377 0.40 -14.64 13.72
N GLY A 378 1.06 -14.21 14.80
CA GLY A 378 1.62 -15.12 15.80
C GLY A 378 2.55 -16.14 15.15
N TYR A 379 2.14 -17.41 15.17
CA TYR A 379 2.91 -18.52 14.64
C TYR A 379 2.31 -19.14 13.38
N THR A 380 1.04 -18.87 13.04
CA THR A 380 0.40 -19.48 11.86
C THR A 380 0.93 -18.81 10.59
N PRO A 381 1.49 -19.59 9.62
CA PRO A 381 2.02 -19.02 8.39
C PRO A 381 0.93 -18.34 7.57
N TRP A 382 1.35 -17.38 6.75
CA TRP A 382 0.47 -16.72 5.79
C TRP A 382 0.12 -17.63 4.61
N HIS A 383 -1.03 -17.38 3.98
CA HIS A 383 -1.49 -18.07 2.78
C HIS A 383 -2.02 -17.05 1.76
N ASP A 384 -1.47 -17.03 0.54
CA ASP A 384 -1.70 -15.96 -0.44
C ASP A 384 -3.12 -15.87 -1.00
N ALA A 385 -3.91 -16.94 -0.85
CA ALA A 385 -5.33 -16.92 -1.21
C ALA A 385 -6.21 -16.13 -0.21
N LEU A 386 -5.66 -15.77 0.96
CA LEU A 386 -6.38 -15.01 1.99
C LEU A 386 -6.22 -13.51 1.78
N ASN A 387 -7.19 -12.77 2.29
CA ASN A 387 -7.19 -11.32 2.29
C ASN A 387 -7.63 -10.70 3.63
N GLN A 388 -7.81 -11.49 4.69
CA GLN A 388 -8.13 -11.04 6.05
C GLN A 388 -9.50 -10.38 6.21
N ASN A 389 -10.45 -10.65 5.32
CA ASN A 389 -11.82 -10.16 5.48
C ASN A 389 -12.59 -10.87 6.61
N ASN A 390 -13.80 -10.39 6.90
CA ASN A 390 -14.65 -10.94 7.96
C ASN A 390 -15.01 -12.42 7.76
N GLU A 391 -15.33 -12.82 6.53
CA GLU A 391 -15.79 -14.18 6.19
C GLU A 391 -14.68 -15.20 6.37
N GLU A 392 -13.51 -14.93 5.80
CA GLU A 392 -12.32 -15.79 5.91
C GLU A 392 -11.93 -16.02 7.37
N ARG A 393 -11.92 -14.95 8.18
CA ARG A 393 -11.53 -15.01 9.58
C ARG A 393 -12.52 -15.85 10.38
N LEU A 394 -13.82 -15.69 10.15
CA LEU A 394 -14.84 -16.52 10.78
C LEU A 394 -14.71 -17.99 10.37
N ALA A 395 -14.59 -18.26 9.07
CA ALA A 395 -14.46 -19.61 8.52
C ALA A 395 -13.22 -20.34 9.07
N PHE A 396 -12.10 -19.63 9.20
CA PHE A 396 -10.88 -20.17 9.81
C PHE A 396 -11.11 -20.61 11.27
N VAL A 397 -11.71 -19.77 12.11
CA VAL A 397 -11.94 -20.12 13.51
C VAL A 397 -12.99 -21.21 13.67
N GLN A 398 -14.04 -21.21 12.84
CA GLN A 398 -15.02 -22.29 12.78
C GLN A 398 -14.36 -23.63 12.43
N ALA A 399 -13.44 -23.65 11.46
CA ALA A 399 -12.70 -24.84 11.09
C ALA A 399 -11.77 -25.34 12.20
N VAL A 400 -11.16 -24.43 12.97
CA VAL A 400 -10.42 -24.80 14.20
C VAL A 400 -11.35 -25.45 15.22
N CYS A 401 -12.50 -24.83 15.53
CA CYS A 401 -13.47 -25.37 16.49
C CYS A 401 -13.98 -26.75 16.08
N LYS A 402 -14.30 -26.92 14.79
CA LYS A 402 -14.73 -28.20 14.21
C LYS A 402 -13.65 -29.27 14.29
N SER A 403 -12.40 -28.91 13.98
CA SER A 403 -11.27 -29.85 14.00
C SER A 403 -10.93 -30.32 15.42
N LEU A 404 -11.11 -29.44 16.41
CA LEU A 404 -10.99 -29.78 17.83
C LEU A 404 -12.22 -30.50 18.41
N LYS A 405 -13.30 -30.63 17.62
CA LYS A 405 -14.58 -31.24 18.02
C LYS A 405 -15.09 -30.63 19.34
N LEU A 406 -15.09 -29.31 19.44
CA LEU A 406 -15.60 -28.63 20.63
C LEU A 406 -17.10 -28.92 20.80
N THR A 407 -17.52 -29.27 22.02
CA THR A 407 -18.90 -29.65 22.35
C THR A 407 -19.36 -28.98 23.62
N GLY A 408 -20.47 -28.23 23.59
CA GLY A 408 -21.12 -27.63 24.77
C GLY A 408 -20.24 -26.69 25.60
N ASN A 409 -20.86 -25.77 26.34
CA ASN A 409 -20.16 -24.94 27.34
C ASN A 409 -18.90 -24.21 26.83
N VAL A 410 -19.00 -23.61 25.64
CA VAL A 410 -17.93 -22.82 25.01
C VAL A 410 -18.18 -21.33 25.22
N VAL A 411 -17.15 -20.62 25.68
CA VAL A 411 -17.15 -19.15 25.75
C VAL A 411 -16.19 -18.59 24.71
N PHE A 412 -16.71 -17.77 23.80
CA PHE A 412 -15.89 -17.09 22.80
C PHE A 412 -15.43 -15.73 23.32
N VAL A 413 -14.11 -15.54 23.43
CA VAL A 413 -13.51 -14.30 23.92
C VAL A 413 -12.81 -13.61 22.75
N GLY A 414 -13.19 -12.37 22.45
CA GLY A 414 -12.57 -11.59 21.39
C GLY A 414 -11.94 -10.31 21.92
N HIS A 415 -10.76 -9.95 21.41
CA HIS A 415 -10.10 -8.68 21.69
C HIS A 415 -10.04 -7.82 20.43
N SER A 416 -10.42 -6.54 20.51
CA SER A 416 -10.32 -5.58 19.42
C SER A 416 -11.00 -6.09 18.13
N ARG A 417 -10.22 -6.30 17.06
CA ARG A 417 -10.69 -6.90 15.80
C ARG A 417 -11.23 -8.33 15.97
N GLY A 418 -10.74 -9.08 16.95
CA GLY A 418 -11.20 -10.42 17.29
C GLY A 418 -12.60 -10.45 17.90
N SER A 419 -13.09 -9.34 18.47
CA SER A 419 -14.44 -9.23 19.04
C SER A 419 -15.54 -9.45 17.99
N GLU A 420 -15.30 -9.03 16.75
CA GLU A 420 -16.21 -9.31 15.62
C GLU A 420 -16.33 -10.82 15.35
N ASN A 421 -15.24 -11.57 15.51
CA ASN A 421 -15.23 -13.02 15.32
C ASN A 421 -15.91 -13.73 16.49
N ALA A 422 -15.60 -13.35 17.73
CA ALA A 422 -16.23 -13.92 18.93
C ALA A 422 -17.76 -13.70 18.94
N LEU A 423 -18.22 -12.51 18.55
CA LEU A 423 -19.64 -12.21 18.39
C LEU A 423 -20.30 -13.15 17.36
N LYS A 424 -19.71 -13.27 16.17
CA LYS A 424 -20.26 -14.11 15.09
C LYS A 424 -20.23 -15.60 15.45
N LEU A 425 -19.19 -16.06 16.14
CA LEU A 425 -19.10 -17.44 16.63
C LEU A 425 -20.20 -17.72 17.65
N GLY A 426 -20.40 -16.85 18.64
CA GLY A 426 -21.49 -17.01 19.61
C GLY A 426 -22.88 -17.00 18.97
N ALA A 427 -23.09 -16.14 17.96
CA ALA A 427 -24.35 -16.07 17.23
C ALA A 427 -24.64 -17.31 16.36
N THR A 428 -23.61 -17.87 15.71
CA THR A 428 -23.76 -18.95 14.72
C THR A 428 -23.59 -20.36 15.29
N ASN A 429 -23.01 -20.51 16.48
CA ASN A 429 -22.74 -21.81 17.11
C ASN A 429 -23.54 -21.95 18.43
N LYS A 430 -24.85 -21.67 18.37
CA LYS A 430 -25.74 -21.60 19.55
C LYS A 430 -25.83 -22.91 20.33
N ASP A 431 -25.53 -24.02 19.69
CA ASP A 431 -25.51 -25.38 20.24
C ASP A 431 -24.34 -25.62 21.20
N ILE A 432 -23.19 -24.96 20.97
CA ILE A 432 -22.01 -25.08 21.84
C ILE A 432 -21.72 -23.82 22.64
N ALA A 433 -22.19 -22.64 22.19
CA ALA A 433 -21.91 -21.36 22.82
C ALA A 433 -22.71 -21.17 24.12
N SER A 434 -22.02 -20.95 25.23
CA SER A 434 -22.62 -20.54 26.50
C SER A 434 -22.42 -19.05 26.81
N GLY A 435 -21.46 -18.41 26.15
CA GLY A 435 -21.30 -16.96 26.25
C GLY A 435 -20.29 -16.36 25.28
N ILE A 436 -20.33 -15.03 25.19
CA ILE A 436 -19.33 -14.21 24.49
C ILE A 436 -18.74 -13.18 25.43
N VAL A 437 -17.43 -12.95 25.31
CA VAL A 437 -16.73 -11.88 26.02
C VAL A 437 -16.02 -11.00 24.99
N LEU A 438 -16.36 -9.71 24.96
CA LEU A 438 -15.83 -8.76 23.98
C LEU A 438 -14.98 -7.71 24.70
N ILE A 439 -13.68 -7.70 24.44
CA ILE A 439 -12.71 -6.82 25.10
C ILE A 439 -12.26 -5.74 24.10
N ASN A 440 -12.45 -4.46 24.46
CA ASN A 440 -12.24 -3.30 23.60
C ASN A 440 -12.77 -3.53 22.16
N PRO A 441 -14.06 -3.87 21.99
CA PRO A 441 -14.57 -4.27 20.69
C PRO A 441 -14.43 -3.17 19.64
N LEU A 442 -14.20 -3.58 18.38
CA LEU A 442 -14.00 -2.68 17.24
C LEU A 442 -15.16 -1.70 17.00
N GLY A 443 -16.37 -2.04 17.44
CA GLY A 443 -17.59 -1.27 17.24
C GLY A 443 -18.20 -1.40 15.84
N ILE A 444 -19.33 -0.72 15.61
CA ILE A 444 -20.01 -0.63 14.30
C ILE A 444 -19.68 0.66 13.53
N LYS A 445 -18.91 1.56 14.15
CA LYS A 445 -18.43 2.83 13.59
C LYS A 445 -16.90 2.83 13.54
N ARG A 446 -16.33 3.51 12.54
CA ARG A 446 -14.86 3.66 12.44
C ARG A 446 -14.34 4.44 13.63
N HIS A 447 -13.34 3.93 14.34
CA HIS A 447 -12.71 4.57 15.49
C HIS A 447 -11.53 5.48 15.09
N ARG A 448 -10.95 6.19 16.05
CA ARG A 448 -9.91 7.24 15.90
C ARG A 448 -8.74 6.80 15.03
N SER A 449 -8.11 5.67 15.34
CA SER A 449 -6.94 5.20 14.59
C SER A 449 -7.22 4.85 13.14
N ALA A 450 -8.47 4.57 12.78
CA ALA A 450 -8.88 4.34 11.39
C ALA A 450 -9.32 5.63 10.66
N ARG A 451 -9.28 6.79 11.32
CA ARG A 451 -9.68 8.08 10.74
C ARG A 451 -8.47 8.97 10.42
N PRO A 452 -8.47 9.67 9.28
CA PRO A 452 -9.41 9.54 8.17
C PRO A 452 -9.15 8.26 7.35
N PHE A 453 -10.22 7.57 6.96
CA PHE A 453 -10.14 6.21 6.39
C PHE A 453 -9.42 6.13 5.04
N PHE A 454 -9.39 7.22 4.27
CA PHE A 454 -8.64 7.26 3.01
C PHE A 454 -7.14 7.01 3.23
N LYS A 455 -6.57 7.35 4.39
CA LYS A 455 -5.16 7.06 4.70
C LYS A 455 -4.92 5.55 4.85
N VAL A 456 -5.85 4.85 5.48
CA VAL A 456 -5.83 3.38 5.59
C VAL A 456 -5.95 2.75 4.21
N GLY A 457 -6.85 3.28 3.37
CA GLY A 457 -7.01 2.85 1.97
C GLY A 457 -5.76 3.07 1.12
N LEU A 458 -5.15 4.25 1.19
CA LEU A 458 -3.93 4.57 0.45
C LEU A 458 -2.75 3.71 0.89
N ALA A 459 -2.57 3.52 2.20
CA ALA A 459 -1.51 2.67 2.71
C ALA A 459 -1.72 1.19 2.36
N THR A 460 -2.97 0.71 2.36
CA THR A 460 -3.33 -0.65 1.90
C THR A 460 -3.10 -0.80 0.39
N PHE A 461 -3.48 0.20 -0.41
CA PHE A 461 -3.21 0.22 -1.85
C PHE A 461 -1.71 0.14 -2.13
N ALA A 462 -0.91 1.01 -1.49
CA ALA A 462 0.54 1.02 -1.65
C ALA A 462 1.21 -0.28 -1.18
N TRP A 463 0.70 -0.89 -0.09
CA TRP A 463 1.12 -2.21 0.36
C TRP A 463 0.81 -3.30 -0.69
N ASN A 464 -0.40 -3.27 -1.27
CA ASN A 464 -0.83 -4.28 -2.23
C ASN A 464 -0.11 -4.22 -3.59
N LEU A 465 0.61 -3.13 -3.89
CA LEU A 465 1.45 -3.03 -5.09
C LEU A 465 2.61 -4.05 -5.07
N GLY A 466 3.04 -4.54 -3.90
CA GLY A 466 4.03 -5.63 -3.74
C GLY A 466 5.47 -5.27 -4.14
N PHE A 467 5.68 -4.59 -5.27
CA PHE A 467 7.02 -4.12 -5.67
C PHE A 467 7.56 -3.01 -4.75
N LEU A 468 6.69 -2.41 -3.94
CA LEU A 468 7.05 -1.42 -2.93
C LEU A 468 7.35 -2.03 -1.55
N ASP A 469 7.33 -3.35 -1.39
CA ASP A 469 7.50 -4.00 -0.08
C ASP A 469 8.81 -3.61 0.61
N TRP A 470 9.89 -3.44 -0.15
CA TRP A 470 11.20 -3.01 0.36
C TRP A 470 11.15 -1.64 1.07
N PHE A 471 10.21 -0.78 0.69
CA PHE A 471 9.99 0.54 1.28
C PHE A 471 8.85 0.52 2.30
N MET A 472 7.73 -0.10 1.93
CA MET A 472 6.50 -0.12 2.72
C MET A 472 6.64 -0.96 3.99
N ALA A 473 7.33 -2.10 3.94
CA ALA A 473 7.48 -2.96 5.12
C ALA A 473 8.26 -2.26 6.25
N PRO A 474 9.46 -1.67 6.03
CA PRO A 474 10.13 -0.88 7.06
C PRO A 474 9.29 0.31 7.53
N LEU A 475 8.63 1.03 6.62
CA LEU A 475 7.81 2.19 6.96
C LEU A 475 6.66 1.81 7.91
N LEU A 476 5.87 0.80 7.55
CA LEU A 476 4.74 0.33 8.34
C LEU A 476 5.18 -0.23 9.70
N TYR A 477 6.30 -0.97 9.74
CA TYR A 477 6.89 -1.44 11.00
C TYR A 477 7.16 -0.30 11.98
N HIS A 478 7.77 0.79 11.51
CA HIS A 478 8.08 1.96 12.34
C HIS A 478 6.81 2.72 12.74
N ILE A 479 5.83 2.86 11.84
CA ILE A 479 4.54 3.52 12.15
C ILE A 479 3.82 2.78 13.29
N TYR A 480 3.73 1.45 13.21
CA TYR A 480 3.07 0.64 14.23
C TYR A 480 3.75 0.76 15.59
N HIS A 481 5.09 0.74 15.64
CA HIS A 481 5.84 0.96 16.87
C HIS A 481 5.63 2.36 17.47
N CYS A 482 5.57 3.40 16.62
CA CYS A 482 5.24 4.75 17.06
C CYS A 482 3.82 4.86 17.64
N MET A 483 2.89 4.01 17.21
CA MET A 483 1.54 3.90 17.77
C MET A 483 1.49 3.05 19.05
N GLY A 484 2.62 2.51 19.52
CA GLY A 484 2.69 1.61 20.67
C GLY A 484 2.24 0.17 20.38
N LEU A 485 2.03 -0.17 19.11
CA LEU A 485 1.64 -1.52 18.68
C LEU A 485 2.89 -2.36 18.42
N ARG A 486 2.88 -3.59 18.96
CA ARG A 486 3.98 -4.54 18.77
C ARG A 486 3.70 -5.41 17.55
N VAL A 487 4.60 -5.35 16.58
CA VAL A 487 4.61 -6.20 15.38
C VAL A 487 6.01 -6.81 15.22
N PRO A 488 6.14 -8.09 14.84
CA PRO A 488 7.45 -8.71 14.67
C PRO A 488 8.21 -8.16 13.46
N ASP A 489 7.50 -7.80 12.39
CA ASP A 489 8.05 -7.30 11.15
C ASP A 489 7.03 -6.46 10.35
N GLY A 490 7.49 -5.85 9.25
CA GLY A 490 6.67 -5.01 8.39
C GLY A 490 5.58 -5.76 7.63
N SER A 491 5.73 -7.06 7.38
CA SER A 491 4.71 -7.88 6.71
C SER A 491 3.49 -8.07 7.61
N VAL A 492 3.70 -8.26 8.91
CA VAL A 492 2.60 -8.32 9.88
C VAL A 492 1.93 -6.95 10.01
N ALA A 493 2.68 -5.85 9.94
CA ALA A 493 2.09 -4.51 9.90
C ALA A 493 1.24 -4.26 8.64
N GLY A 494 1.73 -4.68 7.47
CA GLY A 494 1.01 -4.65 6.19
C GLY A 494 -0.30 -5.44 6.20
N ARG A 495 -0.26 -6.67 6.72
CA ARG A 495 -1.46 -7.50 6.89
C ARG A 495 -2.41 -6.93 7.93
N ALA A 496 -1.88 -6.30 8.98
CA ALA A 496 -2.70 -5.65 9.99
C ALA A 496 -3.51 -4.49 9.41
N ILE A 497 -2.88 -3.64 8.58
CA ILE A 497 -3.60 -2.53 7.95
C ILE A 497 -4.63 -3.03 6.93
N GLU A 498 -4.31 -4.07 6.16
CA GLU A 498 -5.26 -4.70 5.24
C GLU A 498 -6.48 -5.29 5.97
N CYS A 499 -6.25 -6.00 7.09
CA CYS A 499 -7.30 -6.56 7.92
C CYS A 499 -8.25 -5.48 8.48
N MET A 500 -7.71 -4.30 8.80
CA MET A 500 -8.49 -3.15 9.25
C MET A 500 -9.24 -2.46 8.11
N TYR A 501 -8.63 -2.39 6.92
CA TYR A 501 -9.26 -1.81 5.73
C TYR A 501 -10.47 -2.64 5.26
N ARG A 502 -10.36 -3.97 5.28
CA ARG A 502 -11.42 -4.90 4.85
C ARG A 502 -12.47 -5.17 5.92
N ALA A 503 -12.38 -4.51 7.08
CA ALA A 503 -13.35 -4.65 8.16
C ALA A 503 -14.70 -4.03 7.80
N LYS A 504 -15.69 -4.88 7.50
CA LYS A 504 -17.08 -4.46 7.35
C LYS A 504 -17.74 -4.38 8.72
N LEU A 505 -17.68 -3.19 9.34
CA LEU A 505 -18.09 -2.99 10.74
C LEU A 505 -19.60 -3.21 10.97
N LYS A 506 -20.44 -2.78 10.02
CA LYS A 506 -21.90 -2.88 10.13
C LYS A 506 -22.42 -4.31 10.00
N ASP A 507 -21.65 -5.21 9.39
CA ASP A 507 -22.00 -6.63 9.25
C ASP A 507 -22.13 -7.34 10.60
N GLN A 508 -21.74 -6.71 11.71
CA GLN A 508 -21.95 -7.22 13.06
C GLN A 508 -23.41 -7.12 13.51
N LEU A 509 -24.19 -6.15 13.00
CA LEU A 509 -25.55 -5.87 13.48
C LEU A 509 -26.50 -7.09 13.46
N PRO A 510 -26.56 -7.89 12.37
CA PRO A 510 -27.43 -9.08 12.36
C PRO A 510 -27.03 -10.12 13.41
N TYR A 511 -25.74 -10.20 13.76
CA TYR A 511 -25.25 -11.15 14.77
C TYR A 511 -25.48 -10.66 16.19
N ILE A 512 -25.48 -9.34 16.43
CA ILE A 512 -25.93 -8.76 17.70
C ILE A 512 -27.40 -9.12 17.93
N GLU A 513 -28.24 -8.96 16.91
CA GLU A 513 -29.66 -9.31 16.99
C GLU A 513 -29.86 -10.81 17.28
N GLN A 514 -29.09 -11.67 16.60
CA GLN A 514 -29.12 -13.11 16.89
C GLN A 514 -28.69 -13.46 18.31
N VAL A 515 -27.71 -12.74 18.89
CA VAL A 515 -27.29 -12.92 20.28
C VAL A 515 -28.37 -12.45 21.24
N ASN A 516 -28.97 -11.28 21.01
CA ASN A 516 -30.08 -10.74 21.80
C ASN A 516 -31.28 -11.70 21.86
N GLN A 517 -31.53 -12.43 20.77
CA GLN A 517 -32.61 -13.42 20.66
C GLN A 517 -32.20 -14.82 21.16
N SER A 518 -30.96 -15.00 21.63
CA SER A 518 -30.43 -16.29 22.07
C SER A 518 -30.26 -16.34 23.59
N GLN A 519 -29.98 -17.53 24.11
CA GLN A 519 -29.59 -17.73 25.52
C GLN A 519 -28.09 -17.43 25.79
N THR A 520 -27.36 -16.95 24.77
CA THR A 520 -25.92 -16.69 24.86
C THR A 520 -25.67 -15.46 25.72
N ARG A 521 -24.98 -15.63 26.85
CA ARG A 521 -24.65 -14.50 27.74
C ARG A 521 -23.53 -13.65 27.14
N SER A 522 -23.67 -12.33 27.19
CA SER A 522 -22.64 -11.40 26.72
C SER A 522 -22.01 -10.61 27.86
N LEU A 523 -20.67 -10.57 27.89
CA LEU A 523 -19.88 -9.65 28.72
C LEU A 523 -19.08 -8.72 27.80
N ILE A 524 -19.26 -7.41 27.93
CA ILE A 524 -18.54 -6.42 27.13
C ILE A 524 -17.68 -5.57 28.06
N LEU A 525 -16.37 -5.54 27.79
CA LEU A 525 -15.38 -4.81 28.55
C LEU A 525 -14.71 -3.79 27.63
N PHE A 526 -14.62 -2.53 28.04
CA PHE A 526 -13.86 -1.53 27.29
C PHE A 526 -13.18 -0.51 28.21
N GLY A 527 -11.99 -0.05 27.82
CA GLY A 527 -11.26 1.00 28.53
C GLY A 527 -11.75 2.39 28.14
N GLY A 528 -12.12 3.21 29.13
CA GLY A 528 -12.51 4.62 28.87
C GLY A 528 -11.36 5.50 28.35
N LYS A 529 -10.10 5.07 28.55
CA LYS A 529 -8.88 5.76 28.09
C LYS A 529 -8.15 5.00 26.97
N ASP A 530 -8.84 4.12 26.23
CA ASP A 530 -8.24 3.44 25.09
C ASP A 530 -7.75 4.46 24.04
N ALA A 531 -6.49 4.32 23.62
CA ALA A 531 -5.83 5.27 22.73
C ALA A 531 -6.31 5.14 21.27
N LEU A 532 -6.86 3.99 20.89
CA LEU A 532 -7.25 3.63 19.53
C LEU A 532 -8.77 3.71 19.35
N ILE A 533 -9.53 3.13 20.29
CA ILE A 533 -11.00 3.04 20.23
C ILE A 533 -11.60 4.00 21.24
N GLU A 534 -12.32 5.04 20.77
CA GLU A 534 -12.91 6.00 21.68
C GLU A 534 -14.05 5.38 22.51
N GLU A 535 -14.17 5.80 23.77
CA GLU A 535 -15.26 5.38 24.67
C GLU A 535 -16.64 5.51 24.01
N ALA A 536 -16.88 6.60 23.27
CA ALA A 536 -18.15 6.82 22.57
C ALA A 536 -18.45 5.76 21.50
N VAL A 537 -17.43 5.20 20.83
CA VAL A 537 -17.61 4.11 19.86
C VAL A 537 -17.98 2.82 20.59
N SER A 538 -17.34 2.55 21.72
CA SER A 538 -17.66 1.38 22.55
C SER A 538 -19.07 1.49 23.14
N ARG A 539 -19.48 2.67 23.62
CA ARG A 539 -20.84 2.89 24.15
C ARG A 539 -21.92 2.70 23.09
N ASP A 540 -21.76 3.31 21.91
CA ASP A 540 -22.70 3.11 20.80
C ASP A 540 -22.82 1.64 20.35
N PHE A 541 -21.74 0.86 20.53
CA PHE A 541 -21.77 -0.57 20.26
C PHE A 541 -22.53 -1.35 21.33
N VAL A 542 -22.28 -1.07 22.61
CA VAL A 542 -22.98 -1.71 23.74
C VAL A 542 -24.48 -1.44 23.71
N GLU A 543 -24.90 -0.22 23.34
CA GLU A 543 -26.32 0.17 23.20
C GLU A 543 -27.12 -0.68 22.19
N ARG A 544 -26.46 -1.52 21.38
CA ARG A 544 -27.12 -2.45 20.44
C ARG A 544 -27.46 -3.81 21.07
N PHE A 545 -26.93 -4.10 22.25
CA PHE A 545 -27.25 -5.31 22.99
C PHE A 545 -28.48 -5.09 23.89
N ALA A 546 -29.32 -6.11 24.03
CA ALA A 546 -30.50 -6.07 24.89
C ALA A 546 -30.13 -6.27 26.37
N GLU A 547 -30.95 -5.74 27.28
CA GLU A 547 -30.87 -6.01 28.73
C GLU A 547 -29.52 -5.68 29.39
N ASN A 548 -28.86 -4.61 28.95
CA ASN A 548 -27.55 -4.20 29.46
C ASN A 548 -27.56 -3.79 30.95
N THR A 549 -26.66 -4.40 31.74
CA THR A 549 -26.31 -3.94 33.09
C THR A 549 -24.87 -3.41 33.07
N GLU A 550 -24.67 -2.10 33.26
CA GLU A 550 -23.34 -1.47 33.27
C GLU A 550 -22.72 -1.51 34.68
N GLN A 551 -21.45 -1.95 34.75
CA GLN A 551 -20.61 -1.79 35.94
C GLN A 551 -19.38 -0.94 35.59
N LYS A 552 -19.11 0.09 36.41
CA LYS A 552 -17.92 0.95 36.25
C LYS A 552 -16.89 0.63 37.33
N CYS A 553 -15.68 0.29 36.90
CA CYS A 553 -14.55 0.16 37.81
C CYS A 553 -14.23 1.55 38.41
N ARG A 554 -14.16 1.65 39.74
CA ARG A 554 -13.76 2.90 40.42
C ARG A 554 -12.26 3.13 40.19
N ASP A 555 -11.86 4.37 39.92
CA ASP A 555 -10.48 4.77 39.61
C ASP A 555 -9.42 4.40 40.69
N ASN A 556 -9.85 3.93 41.88
CA ASN A 556 -9.01 3.63 43.05
C ASN A 556 -9.12 2.19 43.56
N ALA A 557 -9.58 1.22 42.76
CA ALA A 557 -9.48 -0.18 43.18
C ALA A 557 -8.00 -0.61 43.17
N PRO A 558 -7.41 -1.06 44.30
CA PRO A 558 -6.08 -1.64 44.28
C PRO A 558 -6.09 -2.86 43.36
N ILE A 559 -5.16 -2.91 42.41
CA ILE A 559 -4.94 -4.04 41.49
C ILE A 559 -4.42 -5.24 42.27
#